data_AF-A0AAV0NHI2-F1
#
_entry.id   AF-A0AAV0NHI2-F1
#
_cell.length_a   1.000
_cell.length_b   1.000
_cell.length_c   1.000
_cell.angle_alpha   90.00
_cell.angle_beta   90.00
_cell.angle_gamma   90.00
#
_symmetry.space_group_name_H-M   'P 1'
#
loop_
_entity.id
_entity.type
_entity.pdbx_description
1 polymer ?
#
loop_
_entity_poly.entity_id
_entity_poly.type
_entity_poly.pdbx_seq_one_letter_code
_entity_poly.pdbx_strand_id
1 'polypeptide(L)'
;MGLTEQCSSTFLSTGNPCLDFFFHIVPNTPADKLIDRLNLAWAHDPLTALKLICNLRGVRGTGKSDKEGFYAAALWLYSHHPKTLALNARALAEFGYFKDFVEILFRILEGLEVRKKAKEERQEKEREIAKAAKALKKYNSDPNYRLLFDSIADLFADLLKSDMAALKSKDYSKITLAAKWCPSIDSSYDKSLLICEAIARRMFPKESDKEYEAAEESHYAYRVRDRLRKEILVPLRKALQIPEVYMSARNWNSLPYGRVPSVAMKNYKDLFVKHDKERFEEYLEKVKAGKAKIAAGALLPHEIIAQLNDDSDGGAVAELQWARVVEDMSKKGKLSNCIAVCDVSGSMSGTPMEVCVALGLLVSELSEEPWKGKVITFSEKPELHMVQGETLQEKTEFIRRMEWGMSTNFYKVFDKILDTAVANNLTEDQLIKRVFVFSDMEFHQAYANPYPHRHYAPYGGHFPIYGGGGGGFGGSEVEEEEVLQPRSWETDYQAIQRKFGEKGYSRVPEIVFWNLRDSSATPVVGTQNGVALVSGFSKNLLTMFMDGGGIVNPEDVMGLAIAGEEYKKLVVFD
;
A
#
# COMPACT_ATOMS: atom_id res chain seq x y z
N MET A 1 -3.12 -26.37 -8.62
CA MET A 1 -2.54 -26.24 -7.27
C MET A 1 -1.03 -26.18 -7.39
N GLY A 2 -0.36 -25.47 -6.48
CA GLY A 2 1.08 -25.47 -6.31
C GLY A 2 1.44 -25.68 -4.84
N LEU A 3 2.71 -25.44 -4.49
CA LEU A 3 3.20 -25.48 -3.11
C LEU A 3 3.72 -24.09 -2.70
N THR A 4 3.55 -23.71 -1.43
CA THR A 4 4.27 -22.59 -0.81
C THR A 4 5.77 -22.91 -0.68
N GLU A 5 6.61 -21.92 -0.34
CA GLU A 5 8.03 -22.19 -0.01
C GLU A 5 8.17 -23.14 1.20
N GLN A 6 7.13 -23.24 2.04
CA GLN A 6 7.00 -24.17 3.16
C GLN A 6 6.34 -25.52 2.79
N CYS A 7 6.29 -25.87 1.50
CA CYS A 7 5.74 -27.13 0.96
C CYS A 7 4.24 -27.38 1.23
N SER A 8 3.45 -26.32 1.44
CA SER A 8 1.99 -26.41 1.66
C SER A 8 1.20 -26.29 0.36
N SER A 9 0.16 -27.10 0.16
CA SER A 9 -0.73 -26.94 -1.00
C SER A 9 -1.46 -25.59 -1.01
N THR A 10 -1.33 -24.85 -2.12
CA THR A 10 -1.88 -23.50 -2.31
C THR A 10 -2.37 -23.29 -3.75
N PHE A 11 -3.13 -22.24 -4.02
CA PHE A 11 -3.44 -21.82 -5.38
C PHE A 11 -2.27 -20.96 -5.92
N LEU A 12 -1.92 -21.14 -7.20
CA LEU A 12 -0.87 -20.33 -7.87
C LEU A 12 -1.44 -19.04 -8.50
N SER A 13 -2.76 -18.95 -8.59
CA SER A 13 -3.52 -17.86 -9.20
C SER A 13 -4.95 -17.92 -8.64
N THR A 14 -5.59 -16.76 -8.56
CA THR A 14 -7.01 -16.62 -8.25
C THR A 14 -7.93 -17.04 -9.40
N GLY A 15 -7.39 -17.19 -10.62
CA GLY A 15 -8.13 -17.34 -11.87
C GLY A 15 -8.33 -16.03 -12.64
N ASN A 16 -8.05 -14.88 -12.02
CA ASN A 16 -8.22 -13.55 -12.60
C ASN A 16 -6.88 -12.79 -12.59
N PRO A 17 -6.27 -12.50 -13.76
CA PRO A 17 -4.97 -11.82 -13.83
C PRO A 17 -4.93 -10.43 -13.20
N CYS A 18 -6.05 -9.69 -13.24
CA CYS A 18 -6.15 -8.38 -12.59
C CYS A 18 -6.16 -8.53 -11.06
N LEU A 19 -6.89 -9.51 -10.53
CA LEU A 19 -6.89 -9.81 -9.09
C LEU A 19 -5.53 -10.36 -8.63
N ASP A 20 -4.86 -11.17 -9.44
CA ASP A 20 -3.49 -11.62 -9.16
C ASP A 20 -2.50 -10.45 -9.09
N PHE A 21 -2.63 -9.45 -9.96
CA PHE A 21 -1.86 -8.21 -9.86
C PHE A 21 -2.26 -7.40 -8.62
N PHE A 22 -3.55 -7.30 -8.30
CA PHE A 22 -4.03 -6.61 -7.10
C PHE A 22 -3.58 -7.28 -5.80
N PHE A 23 -3.41 -8.60 -5.75
CA PHE A 23 -3.00 -9.30 -4.53
C PHE A 23 -1.48 -9.48 -4.43
N HIS A 24 -0.80 -9.90 -5.48
CA HIS A 24 0.61 -10.29 -5.38
C HIS A 24 1.61 -9.13 -5.49
N ILE A 25 1.23 -7.98 -6.07
CA ILE A 25 2.13 -6.82 -6.12
C ILE A 25 2.14 -6.08 -4.78
N VAL A 26 3.25 -6.15 -4.07
CA VAL A 26 3.49 -5.43 -2.81
C VAL A 26 4.74 -4.54 -2.92
N PRO A 27 4.94 -3.58 -2.02
CA PRO A 27 6.21 -2.85 -1.97
C PRO A 27 7.39 -3.82 -1.82
N ASN A 28 8.41 -3.63 -2.66
CA ASN A 28 9.57 -4.50 -2.87
C ASN A 28 9.35 -5.74 -3.78
N THR A 29 8.17 -5.95 -4.38
CA THR A 29 8.05 -6.91 -5.50
C THR A 29 9.03 -6.52 -6.62
N PRO A 30 9.86 -7.47 -7.12
CA PRO A 30 10.78 -7.22 -8.24
C PRO A 30 10.09 -6.67 -9.50
N ALA A 31 10.75 -5.76 -10.21
CA ALA A 31 10.15 -5.03 -11.33
C ALA A 31 9.81 -5.93 -12.53
N ASP A 32 10.59 -7.00 -12.73
CA ASP A 32 10.35 -8.08 -13.69
C ASP A 32 9.05 -8.85 -13.35
N LYS A 33 8.91 -9.38 -12.13
CA LYS A 33 7.67 -10.04 -11.67
C LYS A 33 6.45 -9.13 -11.79
N LEU A 34 6.62 -7.83 -11.50
CA LEU A 34 5.56 -6.84 -11.65
C LEU A 34 5.15 -6.68 -13.12
N ILE A 35 6.11 -6.57 -14.03
CA ILE A 35 5.88 -6.45 -15.46
C ILE A 35 5.20 -7.71 -16.02
N ASP A 36 5.63 -8.91 -15.60
CA ASP A 36 5.01 -10.17 -16.04
C ASP A 36 3.54 -10.26 -15.64
N ARG A 37 3.21 -9.94 -14.39
CA ARG A 37 1.81 -9.86 -13.92
C ARG A 37 1.05 -8.72 -14.62
N LEU A 38 1.69 -7.60 -14.92
CA LEU A 38 1.06 -6.48 -15.62
C LEU A 38 0.71 -6.82 -17.07
N ASN A 39 1.59 -7.55 -17.78
CA ASN A 39 1.31 -8.05 -19.13
C ASN A 39 0.05 -8.92 -19.15
N LEU A 40 -0.09 -9.84 -18.17
CA LEU A 40 -1.25 -10.71 -18.03
C LEU A 40 -2.52 -9.93 -17.67
N ALA A 41 -2.44 -8.98 -16.73
CA ALA A 41 -3.56 -8.12 -16.35
C ALA A 41 -4.04 -7.23 -17.51
N TRP A 42 -3.11 -6.65 -18.27
CA TRP A 42 -3.45 -5.80 -19.43
C TRP A 42 -4.04 -6.60 -20.58
N ALA A 43 -3.54 -7.81 -20.85
CA ALA A 43 -4.13 -8.70 -21.85
C ALA A 43 -5.55 -9.19 -21.47
N HIS A 44 -5.90 -9.16 -20.17
CA HIS A 44 -7.22 -9.52 -19.66
C HIS A 44 -8.21 -8.34 -19.68
N ASP A 45 -7.85 -7.20 -19.08
CA ASP A 45 -8.61 -5.95 -19.12
C ASP A 45 -7.65 -4.74 -19.02
N PRO A 46 -7.37 -4.04 -20.14
CA PRO A 46 -6.51 -2.86 -20.17
C PRO A 46 -6.96 -1.72 -19.24
N LEU A 47 -8.27 -1.51 -19.08
CA LEU A 47 -8.79 -0.41 -18.27
C LEU A 47 -8.68 -0.73 -16.78
N THR A 48 -8.99 -1.96 -16.38
CA THR A 48 -8.76 -2.42 -15.00
C THR A 48 -7.26 -2.48 -14.69
N ALA A 49 -6.41 -2.93 -15.60
CA ALA A 49 -4.96 -2.87 -15.44
C ALA A 49 -4.46 -1.41 -15.26
N LEU A 50 -4.91 -0.45 -16.09
CA LEU A 50 -4.57 0.96 -15.94
C LEU A 50 -5.02 1.53 -14.57
N LYS A 51 -6.22 1.17 -14.11
CA LYS A 51 -6.69 1.52 -12.77
C LYS A 51 -5.82 0.90 -11.68
N LEU A 52 -5.39 -0.34 -11.82
CA LEU A 52 -4.51 -1.01 -10.87
C LEU A 52 -3.10 -0.38 -10.81
N ILE A 53 -2.56 0.10 -11.94
CA ILE A 53 -1.33 0.92 -11.95
C ILE A 53 -1.52 2.19 -11.10
N CYS A 54 -2.66 2.87 -11.25
CA CYS A 54 -2.98 4.06 -10.45
C CYS A 54 -3.18 3.71 -8.95
N ASN A 55 -3.78 2.55 -8.67
CA ASN A 55 -3.97 2.02 -7.32
C ASN A 55 -2.63 1.73 -6.62
N LEU A 56 -1.60 1.23 -7.33
CA LEU A 56 -0.24 1.11 -6.75
C LEU A 56 0.19 2.44 -6.14
N ARG A 57 0.03 3.53 -6.90
CA ARG A 57 0.55 4.84 -6.51
C ARG A 57 -0.25 5.53 -5.41
N GLY A 58 -1.55 5.28 -5.32
CA GLY A 58 -2.49 6.05 -4.49
C GLY A 58 -1.95 6.41 -3.10
N VAL A 59 -1.89 7.72 -2.82
CA VAL A 59 -1.50 8.28 -1.51
C VAL A 59 -2.59 9.16 -0.89
N ARG A 60 -3.61 9.56 -1.65
CA ARG A 60 -4.62 10.55 -1.22
C ARG A 60 -5.86 9.94 -0.57
N GLY A 61 -5.68 8.87 0.19
CA GLY A 61 -6.78 8.15 0.84
C GLY A 61 -7.29 6.92 0.07
N THR A 62 -6.72 6.63 -1.10
CA THR A 62 -6.92 5.41 -1.90
C THR A 62 -5.58 4.74 -2.18
N GLY A 63 -5.58 3.48 -2.65
CA GLY A 63 -4.41 2.78 -3.17
C GLY A 63 -3.35 2.31 -2.16
N LYS A 64 -2.27 1.70 -2.68
CA LYS A 64 -1.21 0.99 -1.92
C LYS A 64 -0.02 1.87 -1.51
N SER A 65 0.11 3.08 -2.04
CA SER A 65 1.25 3.98 -1.84
C SER A 65 2.63 3.42 -2.26
N ASP A 66 2.65 2.39 -3.11
CA ASP A 66 3.87 1.87 -3.73
C ASP A 66 4.32 2.78 -4.88
N LYS A 67 5.33 3.60 -4.59
CA LYS A 67 5.97 4.49 -5.57
C LYS A 67 6.84 3.74 -6.58
N GLU A 68 7.53 2.67 -6.18
CA GLU A 68 8.55 2.04 -7.03
C GLU A 68 7.88 1.08 -8.02
N GLY A 69 6.89 0.30 -7.57
CA GLY A 69 6.04 -0.48 -8.46
C GLY A 69 5.27 0.39 -9.45
N PHE A 70 4.77 1.56 -9.01
CA PHE A 70 4.20 2.55 -9.93
C PHE A 70 5.20 3.05 -10.98
N TYR A 71 6.45 3.35 -10.60
CA TYR A 71 7.44 3.79 -11.59
C TYR A 71 7.81 2.67 -12.57
N ALA A 72 7.90 1.41 -12.13
CA ALA A 72 8.09 0.27 -13.02
C ALA A 72 6.92 0.15 -14.03
N ALA A 73 5.68 0.20 -13.55
CA ALA A 73 4.47 0.19 -14.38
C ALA A 73 4.38 1.41 -15.33
N ALA A 74 4.79 2.60 -14.89
CA ALA A 74 4.81 3.80 -15.73
C ALA A 74 5.84 3.71 -16.85
N LEU A 75 7.02 3.12 -16.61
CA LEU A 75 7.99 2.85 -17.70
C LEU A 75 7.51 1.74 -18.64
N TRP A 76 6.79 0.73 -18.12
CA TRP A 76 6.15 -0.28 -18.95
C TRP A 76 5.07 0.36 -19.86
N LEU A 77 4.21 1.22 -19.31
CA LEU A 77 3.25 2.02 -20.09
C LEU A 77 3.94 2.90 -21.12
N TYR A 78 5.05 3.57 -20.77
CA TYR A 78 5.81 4.36 -21.75
C TYR A 78 6.31 3.51 -22.93
N SER A 79 6.68 2.25 -22.67
CA SER A 79 7.28 1.36 -23.66
C SER A 79 6.25 0.69 -24.57
N HIS A 80 5.03 0.44 -24.08
CA HIS A 80 3.99 -0.31 -24.80
C HIS A 80 2.75 0.54 -25.15
N HIS A 81 2.33 1.44 -24.24
CA HIS A 81 1.11 2.25 -24.32
C HIS A 81 1.38 3.77 -24.10
N PRO A 82 2.31 4.40 -24.85
CA PRO A 82 2.82 5.74 -24.54
C PRO A 82 1.76 6.85 -24.59
N LYS A 83 0.79 6.75 -25.51
CA LYS A 83 -0.36 7.68 -25.57
C LYS A 83 -1.19 7.59 -24.29
N THR A 84 -1.45 6.37 -23.83
CA THR A 84 -2.21 6.09 -22.60
C THR A 84 -1.50 6.69 -21.38
N LEU A 85 -0.17 6.62 -21.29
CA LEU A 85 0.56 7.33 -20.23
C LEU A 85 0.47 8.86 -20.34
N ALA A 86 0.69 9.41 -21.53
CA ALA A 86 0.78 10.86 -21.74
C ALA A 86 -0.56 11.58 -21.58
N LEU A 87 -1.62 11.08 -22.24
CA LEU A 87 -2.93 11.72 -22.26
C LEU A 87 -3.67 11.61 -20.91
N ASN A 88 -3.34 10.60 -20.09
CA ASN A 88 -3.85 10.51 -18.71
C ASN A 88 -3.03 11.33 -17.69
N ALA A 89 -2.00 12.10 -18.06
CA ALA A 89 -1.17 12.84 -17.11
C ALA A 89 -1.98 13.68 -16.10
N ARG A 90 -3.08 14.32 -16.54
CA ARG A 90 -3.97 15.08 -15.66
C ARG A 90 -4.76 14.19 -14.69
N ALA A 91 -5.25 13.03 -15.12
CA ALA A 91 -5.96 12.07 -14.26
C ALA A 91 -5.00 11.40 -13.26
N LEU A 92 -3.80 10.99 -13.71
CA LEU A 92 -2.73 10.43 -12.88
C LEU A 92 -2.33 11.36 -11.71
N ALA A 93 -2.50 12.68 -11.89
CA ALA A 93 -2.16 13.68 -10.87
C ALA A 93 -3.08 13.66 -9.63
N GLU A 94 -4.23 12.98 -9.70
CA GLU A 94 -5.18 12.85 -8.60
C GLU A 94 -4.73 11.77 -7.59
N PHE A 95 -4.08 10.70 -8.06
CA PHE A 95 -3.61 9.59 -7.23
C PHE A 95 -2.30 9.90 -6.49
N GLY A 96 -1.38 10.58 -7.17
CA GLY A 96 0.02 10.75 -6.75
C GLY A 96 0.41 12.16 -6.28
N TYR A 97 1.71 12.43 -6.35
CA TYR A 97 2.32 13.75 -6.18
C TYR A 97 2.79 14.26 -7.55
N PHE A 98 2.70 15.57 -7.81
CA PHE A 98 3.17 16.14 -9.10
C PHE A 98 4.68 15.88 -9.40
N LYS A 99 5.49 15.58 -8.37
CA LYS A 99 6.90 15.20 -8.55
C LYS A 99 7.08 13.86 -9.29
N ASP A 100 6.05 13.01 -9.27
CA ASP A 100 6.15 11.67 -9.82
C ASP A 100 6.30 11.74 -11.35
N PHE A 101 5.72 12.74 -12.01
CA PHE A 101 5.88 13.02 -13.44
C PHE A 101 7.32 13.35 -13.84
N VAL A 102 8.02 14.19 -13.06
CA VAL A 102 9.42 14.52 -13.36
C VAL A 102 10.36 13.36 -13.02
N GLU A 103 10.03 12.51 -12.05
CA GLU A 103 10.77 11.27 -11.80
C GLU A 103 10.53 10.22 -12.90
N ILE A 104 9.31 10.11 -13.47
CA ILE A 104 9.05 9.27 -14.65
C ILE A 104 9.92 9.71 -15.84
N LEU A 105 9.89 11.01 -16.21
CA LEU A 105 10.72 11.54 -17.29
C LEU A 105 12.22 11.30 -17.03
N PHE A 106 12.66 11.47 -15.79
CA PHE A 106 14.05 11.23 -15.39
C PHE A 106 14.44 9.75 -15.50
N ARG A 107 13.57 8.82 -15.11
CA ARG A 107 13.79 7.37 -15.23
C ARG A 107 13.68 6.85 -16.67
N ILE A 108 12.90 7.48 -17.55
CA ILE A 108 12.91 7.18 -19.00
C ILE A 108 14.28 7.50 -19.61
N LEU A 109 14.94 8.56 -19.16
CA LEU A 109 16.29 8.89 -19.61
C LEU A 109 17.34 7.99 -18.94
N GLU A 110 17.36 7.93 -17.61
CA GLU A 110 18.48 7.40 -16.83
C GLU A 110 18.33 5.92 -16.40
N GLY A 111 17.16 5.33 -16.59
CA GLY A 111 16.80 3.97 -16.16
C GLY A 111 16.22 3.90 -14.75
N LEU A 112 15.54 2.80 -14.43
CA LEU A 112 14.86 2.57 -13.14
C LEU A 112 15.78 2.78 -11.93
N GLU A 113 16.96 2.17 -11.98
CA GLU A 113 17.89 2.05 -10.86
C GLU A 113 18.82 3.27 -10.68
N VAL A 114 18.59 4.35 -11.42
CA VAL A 114 19.41 5.58 -11.38
C VAL A 114 19.60 6.13 -9.97
N ARG A 115 18.56 6.09 -9.12
CA ARG A 115 18.60 6.65 -7.77
C ARG A 115 19.46 5.84 -6.80
N LYS A 116 19.63 4.53 -7.02
CA LYS A 116 20.56 3.70 -6.24
C LYS A 116 22.00 3.99 -6.67
N LYS A 117 22.29 3.88 -7.98
CA LYS A 117 23.62 4.13 -8.57
C LYS A 117 24.16 5.54 -8.30
N ALA A 118 23.29 6.56 -8.34
CA ALA A 118 23.69 7.95 -8.11
C ALA A 118 24.21 8.23 -6.68
N LYS A 119 24.00 7.34 -5.71
CA LYS A 119 24.53 7.47 -4.34
C LYS A 119 26.03 7.13 -4.25
N GLU A 120 26.59 6.48 -5.26
CA GLU A 120 27.88 5.79 -5.19
C GLU A 120 29.01 6.52 -5.94
N GLU A 121 28.71 7.57 -6.73
CA GLU A 121 29.64 8.14 -7.71
C GLU A 121 29.78 9.67 -7.61
N ARG A 122 31.02 10.18 -7.66
CA ARG A 122 31.37 11.56 -7.26
C ARG A 122 31.98 12.42 -8.38
N GLN A 123 31.34 12.48 -9.55
CA GLN A 123 31.69 13.40 -10.65
C GLN A 123 30.44 14.02 -11.26
N GLU A 124 30.16 15.29 -10.94
CA GLU A 124 28.83 15.89 -11.15
C GLU A 124 28.70 16.69 -12.45
N LYS A 125 29.67 17.56 -12.78
CA LYS A 125 29.49 18.60 -13.81
C LYS A 125 29.47 18.10 -15.25
N GLU A 126 30.35 17.16 -15.63
CA GLU A 126 30.34 16.57 -16.97
C GLU A 126 29.10 15.67 -17.18
N ARG A 127 28.65 14.99 -16.12
CA ARG A 127 27.40 14.23 -16.12
C ARG A 127 26.18 15.14 -16.33
N GLU A 128 26.15 16.34 -15.76
CA GLU A 128 25.05 17.29 -15.98
C GLU A 128 24.92 17.72 -17.45
N ILE A 129 26.05 18.04 -18.11
CA ILE A 129 26.05 18.38 -19.54
C ILE A 129 25.61 17.18 -20.40
N ALA A 130 26.13 15.98 -20.11
CA ALA A 130 25.74 14.76 -20.81
C ALA A 130 24.24 14.44 -20.65
N LYS A 131 23.66 14.65 -19.46
CA LYS A 131 22.23 14.46 -19.20
C LYS A 131 21.36 15.46 -19.97
N ALA A 132 21.70 16.74 -19.96
CA ALA A 132 20.99 17.76 -20.72
C ALA A 132 21.00 17.45 -22.24
N ALA A 133 22.17 17.07 -22.79
CA ALA A 133 22.30 16.67 -24.18
C ALA A 133 21.48 15.42 -24.52
N LYS A 134 21.43 14.44 -23.60
CA LYS A 134 20.64 13.21 -23.72
C LYS A 134 19.13 13.49 -23.70
N ALA A 135 18.67 14.38 -22.82
CA ALA A 135 17.27 14.83 -22.76
C ALA A 135 16.84 15.51 -24.07
N LEU A 136 17.64 16.46 -24.56
CA LEU A 136 17.37 17.16 -25.83
C LEU A 136 17.39 16.19 -27.02
N LYS A 137 18.35 15.26 -27.06
CA LYS A 137 18.39 14.19 -28.08
C LYS A 137 17.11 13.36 -28.06
N LYS A 138 16.69 12.88 -26.88
CA LYS A 138 15.47 12.07 -26.71
C LYS A 138 14.22 12.83 -27.14
N TYR A 139 14.08 14.09 -26.72
CA TYR A 139 12.96 14.97 -27.13
C TYR A 139 12.88 15.16 -28.66
N ASN A 140 14.03 15.33 -29.32
CA ASN A 140 14.08 15.50 -30.77
C ASN A 140 13.89 14.17 -31.55
N SER A 141 14.34 13.03 -31.02
CA SER A 141 14.29 11.74 -31.72
C SER A 141 13.04 10.89 -31.45
N ASP A 142 12.39 11.06 -30.29
CA ASP A 142 11.33 10.17 -29.81
C ASP A 142 9.99 10.93 -29.66
N PRO A 143 9.02 10.72 -30.58
CA PRO A 143 7.71 11.37 -30.52
C PRO A 143 6.91 11.03 -29.26
N ASN A 144 7.09 9.82 -28.70
CA ASN A 144 6.38 9.38 -27.50
C ASN A 144 6.95 10.09 -26.25
N TYR A 145 8.28 10.24 -26.19
CA TYR A 145 8.90 11.08 -25.15
C TYR A 145 8.41 12.51 -25.24
N ARG A 146 8.38 13.09 -26.45
CA ARG A 146 7.91 14.45 -26.70
C ARG A 146 6.48 14.64 -26.21
N LEU A 147 5.56 13.78 -26.63
CA LEU A 147 4.15 13.82 -26.23
C LEU A 147 3.99 13.78 -24.71
N LEU A 148 4.69 12.88 -24.02
CA LEU A 148 4.65 12.78 -22.56
C LEU A 148 5.24 14.01 -21.86
N PHE A 149 6.42 14.45 -22.31
CA PHE A 149 7.10 15.63 -21.79
C PHE A 149 6.24 16.89 -21.92
N ASP A 150 5.65 17.09 -23.10
CA ASP A 150 4.77 18.23 -23.38
C ASP A 150 3.50 18.15 -22.53
N SER A 151 2.84 16.98 -22.45
CA SER A 151 1.66 16.77 -21.59
C SER A 151 1.92 17.09 -20.10
N ILE A 152 3.13 16.77 -19.60
CA ILE A 152 3.55 17.09 -18.23
C ILE A 152 3.84 18.60 -18.08
N ALA A 153 4.50 19.23 -19.07
CA ALA A 153 4.79 20.66 -19.05
C ALA A 153 3.51 21.51 -19.14
N ASP A 154 2.53 21.09 -19.94
CA ASP A 154 1.20 21.69 -20.04
C ASP A 154 0.42 21.55 -18.72
N LEU A 155 0.42 20.35 -18.11
CA LEU A 155 -0.18 20.13 -16.79
C LEU A 155 0.39 21.09 -15.73
N PHE A 156 1.71 21.23 -15.66
CA PHE A 156 2.33 22.19 -14.72
C PHE A 156 1.96 23.64 -15.04
N ALA A 157 2.00 24.05 -16.31
CA ALA A 157 1.69 25.42 -16.70
C ALA A 157 0.22 25.79 -16.39
N ASP A 158 -0.73 24.90 -16.68
CA ASP A 158 -2.14 25.13 -16.40
C ASP A 158 -2.45 25.24 -14.91
N LEU A 159 -1.86 24.35 -14.10
CA LEU A 159 -2.01 24.39 -12.65
C LEU A 159 -1.39 25.67 -12.08
N LEU A 160 -0.20 26.07 -12.53
CA LEU A 160 0.43 27.32 -12.10
C LEU A 160 -0.36 28.57 -12.51
N LYS A 161 -1.01 28.58 -13.70
CA LYS A 161 -1.95 29.65 -14.10
C LYS A 161 -3.14 29.73 -13.15
N SER A 162 -3.75 28.58 -12.84
CA SER A 162 -4.87 28.48 -11.88
C SER A 162 -4.46 28.92 -10.47
N ASP A 163 -3.32 28.45 -9.98
CA ASP A 163 -2.74 28.80 -8.68
C ASP A 163 -2.48 30.31 -8.57
N MET A 164 -1.95 30.94 -9.63
CA MET A 164 -1.74 32.39 -9.67
C MET A 164 -3.04 33.18 -9.73
N ALA A 165 -4.09 32.68 -10.39
CA ALA A 165 -5.41 33.29 -10.36
C ALA A 165 -6.01 33.23 -8.94
N ALA A 166 -5.95 32.07 -8.29
CA ALA A 166 -6.37 31.87 -6.90
C ALA A 166 -5.58 32.76 -5.92
N LEU A 167 -4.26 32.91 -6.12
CA LEU A 167 -3.44 33.81 -5.32
C LEU A 167 -3.87 35.28 -5.49
N LYS A 168 -4.12 35.73 -6.73
CA LYS A 168 -4.60 37.09 -7.03
C LYS A 168 -5.98 37.37 -6.41
N SER A 169 -6.88 36.39 -6.41
CA SER A 169 -8.19 36.48 -5.75
C SER A 169 -8.15 36.25 -4.23
N LYS A 170 -6.96 36.00 -3.65
CA LYS A 170 -6.74 35.63 -2.23
C LYS A 170 -7.50 34.36 -1.80
N ASP A 171 -7.87 33.50 -2.75
CA ASP A 171 -8.48 32.21 -2.49
C ASP A 171 -7.41 31.14 -2.31
N TYR A 172 -6.70 31.22 -1.19
CA TYR A 172 -5.62 30.29 -0.84
C TYR A 172 -6.07 28.82 -0.77
N SER A 173 -7.38 28.54 -0.68
CA SER A 173 -7.92 27.17 -0.63
C SER A 173 -7.80 26.43 -1.96
N LYS A 174 -7.74 27.17 -3.09
CA LYS A 174 -7.64 26.61 -4.45
C LYS A 174 -6.21 26.48 -4.96
N ILE A 175 -5.21 26.95 -4.22
CA ILE A 175 -3.80 26.86 -4.61
C ILE A 175 -3.34 25.40 -4.44
N THR A 176 -2.93 24.78 -5.54
CA THR A 176 -2.45 23.40 -5.57
C THR A 176 -0.99 23.29 -5.13
N LEU A 177 -0.50 22.05 -5.00
CA LEU A 177 0.92 21.77 -4.75
C LEU A 177 1.79 21.79 -6.02
N ALA A 178 1.29 22.27 -7.17
CA ALA A 178 2.06 22.34 -8.40
C ALA A 178 3.33 23.19 -8.22
N ALA A 179 3.23 24.37 -7.59
CA ALA A 179 4.39 25.21 -7.30
C ALA A 179 5.40 24.58 -6.31
N LYS A 180 4.96 23.68 -5.41
CA LYS A 180 5.87 22.95 -4.51
C LYS A 180 6.73 21.92 -5.28
N TRP A 181 6.13 21.24 -6.25
CA TRP A 181 6.75 20.11 -6.95
C TRP A 181 7.28 20.43 -8.35
N CYS A 182 6.90 21.55 -8.95
CA CYS A 182 7.59 22.11 -10.11
C CYS A 182 9.07 22.25 -9.76
N PRO A 183 10.00 21.72 -10.58
CA PRO A 183 11.42 21.82 -10.30
C PRO A 183 11.85 23.28 -10.09
N SER A 184 12.82 23.49 -9.21
CA SER A 184 13.53 24.77 -9.15
C SER A 184 14.49 24.86 -10.34
N ILE A 185 14.69 26.06 -10.86
CA ILE A 185 15.72 26.34 -11.85
C ILE A 185 17.08 25.85 -11.33
N ASP A 186 17.84 25.21 -12.21
CA ASP A 186 19.15 24.60 -11.92
C ASP A 186 19.15 23.52 -10.83
N SER A 187 17.97 23.00 -10.45
CA SER A 187 17.88 21.76 -9.66
C SER A 187 18.30 20.54 -10.48
N SER A 188 18.63 19.43 -9.81
CA SER A 188 19.02 18.17 -10.46
C SER A 188 18.03 17.71 -11.54
N TYR A 189 16.71 17.89 -11.33
CA TYR A 189 15.70 17.63 -12.35
C TYR A 189 15.77 18.61 -13.52
N ASP A 190 15.84 19.92 -13.27
CA ASP A 190 15.90 20.91 -14.36
C ASP A 190 17.14 20.72 -15.24
N LYS A 191 18.31 20.51 -14.62
CA LYS A 191 19.55 20.20 -15.36
C LYS A 191 19.49 18.90 -16.16
N SER A 192 18.69 17.92 -15.71
CA SER A 192 18.57 16.62 -16.38
C SER A 192 17.44 16.53 -17.41
N LEU A 193 16.45 17.44 -17.35
CA LEU A 193 15.22 17.39 -18.15
C LEU A 193 14.98 18.65 -19.00
N LEU A 194 15.56 19.79 -18.62
CA LEU A 194 15.30 21.14 -19.17
C LEU A 194 13.83 21.58 -19.08
N ILE A 195 13.05 20.95 -18.19
CA ILE A 195 11.59 21.11 -18.12
C ILE A 195 11.14 22.48 -17.58
N CYS A 196 11.96 23.19 -16.80
CA CYS A 196 11.59 24.55 -16.36
C CYS A 196 11.49 25.52 -17.55
N GLU A 197 12.28 25.32 -18.60
CA GLU A 197 12.17 26.15 -19.81
C GLU A 197 10.85 25.86 -20.55
N ALA A 198 10.50 24.58 -20.71
CA ALA A 198 9.25 24.17 -21.35
C ALA A 198 8.01 24.69 -20.62
N ILE A 199 8.00 24.65 -19.28
CA ILE A 199 6.94 25.23 -18.43
C ILE A 199 6.95 26.76 -18.54
N ALA A 200 8.12 27.39 -18.50
CA ALA A 200 8.23 28.86 -18.59
C ALA A 200 7.72 29.42 -19.92
N ARG A 201 8.02 28.77 -21.05
CA ARG A 201 7.51 29.14 -22.38
C ARG A 201 5.98 29.04 -22.46
N ARG A 202 5.36 28.06 -21.79
CA ARG A 202 3.90 27.88 -21.68
C ARG A 202 3.22 28.88 -20.73
N MET A 203 3.96 29.39 -19.74
CA MET A 203 3.53 30.47 -18.85
C MET A 203 3.64 31.85 -19.52
N PHE A 204 4.67 32.04 -20.36
CA PHE A 204 5.00 33.31 -21.00
C PHE A 204 5.32 33.09 -22.51
N PRO A 205 4.30 32.83 -23.36
CA PRO A 205 4.50 32.63 -24.81
C PRO A 205 5.20 33.82 -25.47
N LYS A 206 5.86 33.61 -26.62
CA LYS A 206 6.66 34.65 -27.29
C LYS A 206 5.79 35.81 -27.79
N GLU A 207 4.53 35.53 -28.08
CA GLU A 207 3.47 36.43 -28.51
C GLU A 207 2.80 37.17 -27.34
N SER A 208 3.13 36.83 -26.08
CA SER A 208 2.51 37.44 -24.90
C SER A 208 3.14 38.78 -24.49
N ASP A 209 4.31 39.12 -25.03
CA ASP A 209 5.02 40.36 -24.75
C ASP A 209 5.85 40.80 -25.96
N LYS A 210 5.79 42.10 -26.29
CA LYS A 210 6.58 42.69 -27.38
C LYS A 210 8.08 42.67 -27.09
N GLU A 211 8.50 42.58 -25.82
CA GLU A 211 9.91 42.33 -25.47
C GLU A 211 10.40 40.97 -26.01
N TYR A 212 9.51 39.98 -26.17
CA TYR A 212 9.88 38.62 -26.56
C TYR A 212 9.85 38.38 -28.07
N GLU A 213 8.91 38.99 -28.79
CA GLU A 213 8.85 38.90 -30.26
C GLU A 213 10.17 39.32 -30.92
N ALA A 214 10.79 40.39 -30.41
CA ALA A 214 12.06 40.92 -30.89
C ALA A 214 13.32 40.30 -30.25
N ALA A 215 13.17 39.39 -29.28
CA ALA A 215 14.30 38.82 -28.55
C ALA A 215 14.93 37.61 -29.26
N GLU A 216 16.27 37.54 -29.21
CA GLU A 216 17.00 36.32 -29.49
C GLU A 216 16.54 35.17 -28.59
N GLU A 217 16.60 33.95 -29.12
CA GLU A 217 16.03 32.77 -28.49
C GLU A 217 16.66 32.43 -27.14
N SER A 218 17.96 32.68 -27.00
CA SER A 218 18.72 32.55 -25.75
C SER A 218 18.28 33.56 -24.69
N HIS A 219 18.01 34.81 -25.09
CA HIS A 219 17.55 35.87 -24.20
C HIS A 219 16.11 35.62 -23.76
N TYR A 220 15.23 35.25 -24.70
CA TYR A 220 13.85 34.85 -24.40
C TYR A 220 13.81 33.70 -23.39
N ALA A 221 14.53 32.60 -23.64
CA ALA A 221 14.61 31.45 -22.74
C ALA A 221 15.11 31.83 -21.33
N TYR A 222 16.15 32.66 -21.23
CA TYR A 222 16.66 33.17 -19.95
C TYR A 222 15.60 34.00 -19.20
N ARG A 223 14.93 34.93 -19.90
CA ARG A 223 13.91 35.82 -19.33
C ARG A 223 12.73 35.03 -18.78
N VAL A 224 12.12 34.14 -19.57
CA VAL A 224 10.93 33.40 -19.13
C VAL A 224 11.25 32.45 -17.97
N ARG A 225 12.44 31.85 -17.94
CA ARG A 225 12.92 31.07 -16.78
C ARG A 225 13.00 31.96 -15.54
N ASP A 226 13.68 33.11 -15.58
CA ASP A 226 13.77 33.99 -14.42
C ASP A 226 12.39 34.48 -13.91
N ARG A 227 11.46 34.80 -14.84
CA ARG A 227 10.06 35.13 -14.51
C ARG A 227 9.32 33.96 -13.85
N LEU A 228 9.44 32.74 -14.36
CA LEU A 228 8.85 31.54 -13.74
C LEU A 228 9.30 31.40 -12.27
N ARG A 229 10.58 31.64 -11.97
CA ARG A 229 11.06 31.66 -10.59
C ARG A 229 10.47 32.82 -9.78
N LYS A 230 10.66 34.06 -10.23
CA LYS A 230 10.39 35.27 -9.43
C LYS A 230 8.90 35.61 -9.31
N GLU A 231 8.14 35.51 -10.40
CA GLU A 231 6.75 35.95 -10.49
C GLU A 231 5.75 34.84 -10.19
N ILE A 232 6.14 33.56 -10.33
CA ILE A 232 5.24 32.40 -10.17
C ILE A 232 5.65 31.57 -8.95
N LEU A 233 6.82 30.92 -8.99
CA LEU A 233 7.19 29.93 -7.97
C LEU A 233 7.46 30.55 -6.59
N VAL A 234 8.17 31.67 -6.51
CA VAL A 234 8.43 32.37 -5.23
C VAL A 234 7.14 32.80 -4.51
N PRO A 235 6.21 33.56 -5.12
CA PRO A 235 4.99 33.98 -4.43
C PRO A 235 4.07 32.81 -4.09
N LEU A 236 3.92 31.80 -4.96
CA LEU A 236 3.11 30.62 -4.65
C LEU A 236 3.70 29.78 -3.51
N ARG A 237 5.01 29.52 -3.51
CA ARG A 237 5.67 28.78 -2.41
C ARG A 237 5.59 29.53 -1.07
N LYS A 238 5.62 30.87 -1.10
CA LYS A 238 5.38 31.73 0.08
C LYS A 238 3.93 31.65 0.56
N ALA A 239 2.95 31.66 -0.35
CA ALA A 239 1.52 31.52 -0.02
C ALA A 239 1.19 30.13 0.58
N LEU A 240 1.81 29.07 0.04
CA LEU A 240 1.77 27.70 0.57
C LEU A 240 2.50 27.53 1.91
N GLN A 241 3.29 28.52 2.35
CA GLN A 241 4.07 28.51 3.60
C GLN A 241 4.92 27.24 3.80
N ILE A 242 5.56 26.78 2.73
CA ILE A 242 6.35 25.53 2.79
C ILE A 242 7.57 25.70 3.72
N PRO A 243 7.91 24.70 4.57
CA PRO A 243 8.99 24.82 5.56
C PRO A 243 10.34 25.22 4.94
N GLU A 244 10.63 24.71 3.74
CA GLU A 244 11.87 24.88 3.02
C GLU A 244 12.17 26.38 2.72
N VAL A 245 11.14 27.24 2.58
CA VAL A 245 11.29 28.70 2.40
C VAL A 245 11.79 29.37 3.68
N TYR A 246 11.30 28.96 4.84
CA TYR A 246 11.73 29.51 6.14
C TYR A 246 13.13 29.03 6.50
N MET A 247 13.39 27.73 6.32
CA MET A 247 14.66 27.08 6.66
C MET A 247 15.81 27.64 5.79
N SER A 248 15.62 27.78 4.48
CA SER A 248 16.63 28.35 3.58
C SER A 248 16.96 29.81 3.88
N ALA A 249 15.97 30.59 4.32
CA ALA A 249 16.14 31.97 4.78
C ALA A 249 16.65 32.09 6.24
N ARG A 250 16.91 30.96 6.93
CA ARG A 250 17.22 30.88 8.37
C ARG A 250 16.19 31.56 9.28
N ASN A 251 14.96 31.77 8.81
CA ASN A 251 13.89 32.43 9.54
C ASN A 251 13.02 31.42 10.30
N TRP A 252 13.64 30.72 11.26
CA TRP A 252 12.99 29.70 12.08
C TRP A 252 11.84 30.28 12.92
N ASN A 253 12.05 31.47 13.51
CA ASN A 253 11.07 32.20 14.33
C ASN A 253 9.71 32.42 13.65
N SER A 254 9.65 32.43 12.31
CA SER A 254 8.42 32.59 11.54
C SER A 254 7.82 31.28 10.99
N LEU A 255 8.46 30.13 11.23
CA LEU A 255 8.05 28.84 10.69
C LEU A 255 6.71 28.39 11.34
N PRO A 256 5.66 28.10 10.54
CA PRO A 256 4.34 27.75 11.05
C PRO A 256 4.19 26.23 11.24
N TYR A 257 4.61 25.69 12.40
CA TYR A 257 4.60 24.24 12.68
C TYR A 257 3.27 23.53 12.38
N GLY A 258 2.13 24.12 12.74
CA GLY A 258 0.79 23.56 12.46
C GLY A 258 0.40 23.49 10.98
N ARG A 259 1.24 23.96 10.06
CA ARG A 259 1.09 23.81 8.59
C ARG A 259 2.16 22.90 7.96
N VAL A 260 3.11 22.38 8.74
CA VAL A 260 4.14 21.45 8.27
C VAL A 260 3.48 20.10 7.88
N PRO A 261 3.59 19.63 6.62
CA PRO A 261 3.05 18.34 6.21
C PRO A 261 3.74 17.16 6.92
N SER A 262 3.05 16.04 7.11
CA SER A 262 3.53 14.90 7.91
C SER A 262 4.92 14.38 7.50
N VAL A 263 5.15 14.22 6.19
CA VAL A 263 6.43 13.80 5.61
C VAL A 263 7.53 14.85 5.81
N ALA A 264 7.19 16.14 5.78
CA ALA A 264 8.14 17.21 6.07
C ALA A 264 8.48 17.27 7.57
N MET A 265 7.51 16.96 8.44
CA MET A 265 7.76 16.82 9.88
C MET A 265 8.77 15.72 10.16
N LYS A 266 8.53 14.51 9.62
CA LYS A 266 9.46 13.37 9.70
C LYS A 266 10.87 13.72 9.21
N ASN A 267 10.97 14.37 8.05
CA ASN A 267 12.26 14.65 7.41
C ASN A 267 13.06 15.81 8.05
N TYR A 268 12.40 16.69 8.81
CA TYR A 268 13.01 17.94 9.30
C TYR A 268 12.96 18.11 10.83
N LYS A 269 12.41 17.14 11.59
CA LYS A 269 12.33 17.20 13.06
C LYS A 269 13.69 17.48 13.72
N ASP A 270 14.76 16.83 13.28
CA ASP A 270 16.12 17.05 13.79
C ASP A 270 16.58 18.51 13.61
N LEU A 271 16.18 19.14 12.50
CA LEU A 271 16.51 20.53 12.20
C LEU A 271 15.65 21.49 13.04
N PHE A 272 14.39 21.14 13.33
CA PHE A 272 13.54 21.90 14.24
C PHE A 272 14.08 21.85 15.67
N VAL A 273 14.40 20.65 16.19
CA VAL A 273 15.04 20.47 17.50
C VAL A 273 16.39 21.19 17.57
N LYS A 274 17.19 21.16 16.51
CA LYS A 274 18.51 21.81 16.47
C LYS A 274 18.48 23.34 16.40
N HIS A 275 17.48 23.93 15.75
CA HIS A 275 17.47 25.37 15.44
C HIS A 275 16.37 26.18 16.13
N ASP A 276 15.34 25.54 16.69
CA ASP A 276 14.14 26.22 17.22
C ASP A 276 13.43 25.36 18.30
N LYS A 277 14.24 24.70 19.14
CA LYS A 277 13.82 23.70 20.13
C LYS A 277 12.61 24.13 20.95
N GLU A 278 12.70 25.28 21.61
CA GLU A 278 11.70 25.77 22.57
C GLU A 278 10.32 25.94 21.92
N ARG A 279 10.25 26.55 20.73
CA ARG A 279 8.98 26.73 19.99
C ARG A 279 8.45 25.42 19.41
N PHE A 280 9.34 24.48 19.08
CA PHE A 280 8.95 23.17 18.61
C PHE A 280 8.35 22.32 19.75
N GLU A 281 9.00 22.28 20.92
CA GLU A 281 8.48 21.63 22.13
C GLU A 281 7.15 22.26 22.58
N GLU A 282 7.05 23.58 22.63
CA GLU A 282 5.80 24.29 22.95
C GLU A 282 4.69 23.96 21.94
N TYR A 283 5.02 23.79 20.66
CA TYR A 283 4.08 23.32 19.64
C TYR A 283 3.62 21.87 19.89
N LEU A 284 4.53 20.94 20.22
CA LEU A 284 4.16 19.55 20.52
C LEU A 284 3.26 19.47 21.76
N GLU A 285 3.53 20.24 22.81
CA GLU A 285 2.65 20.35 23.99
C GLU A 285 1.28 20.96 23.65
N LYS A 286 1.22 21.96 22.75
CA LYS A 286 -0.05 22.47 22.22
C LYS A 286 -0.82 21.41 21.43
N VAL A 287 -0.15 20.51 20.70
CA VAL A 287 -0.81 19.39 20.02
C VAL A 287 -1.32 18.35 21.03
N LYS A 288 -0.51 17.95 22.03
CA LYS A 288 -0.95 17.05 23.12
C LYS A 288 -2.19 17.58 23.85
N ALA A 289 -2.21 18.89 24.12
CA ALA A 289 -3.33 19.58 24.76
C ALA A 289 -4.53 19.87 23.84
N GLY A 290 -4.54 19.38 22.59
CA GLY A 290 -5.62 19.60 21.61
C GLY A 290 -5.76 21.05 21.08
N LYS A 291 -4.81 21.94 21.44
CA LYS A 291 -4.80 23.37 21.07
C LYS A 291 -4.16 23.63 19.70
N ALA A 292 -3.44 22.65 19.15
CA ALA A 292 -2.87 22.65 17.81
C ALA A 292 -3.11 21.29 17.14
N LYS A 293 -2.86 21.21 15.82
CA LYS A 293 -2.95 19.95 15.06
C LYS A 293 -1.62 19.65 14.38
N ILE A 294 -1.23 18.38 14.44
CA ILE A 294 -0.14 17.83 13.63
C ILE A 294 -0.72 17.16 12.38
N ALA A 295 0.01 17.24 11.27
CA ALA A 295 -0.32 16.47 10.08
C ALA A 295 0.22 15.03 10.21
N ALA A 296 -0.61 14.03 9.91
CA ALA A 296 -0.22 12.62 9.90
C ALA A 296 -0.68 11.84 8.65
N GLY A 297 -1.73 12.29 7.96
CA GLY A 297 -2.44 11.49 6.94
C GLY A 297 -1.60 10.89 5.81
N ALA A 298 -0.51 11.56 5.38
CA ALA A 298 0.35 11.09 4.28
C ALA A 298 1.49 10.13 4.70
N LEU A 299 1.64 9.82 6.01
CA LEU A 299 2.54 8.76 6.48
C LEU A 299 1.78 7.44 6.61
N LEU A 300 2.45 6.32 6.35
CA LEU A 300 1.93 4.98 6.61
C LEU A 300 2.17 4.59 8.10
N PRO A 301 1.38 3.68 8.70
CA PRO A 301 1.50 3.36 10.13
C PRO A 301 2.90 2.86 10.52
N HIS A 302 3.49 1.99 9.69
CA HIS A 302 4.86 1.51 9.88
C HIS A 302 5.92 2.63 9.79
N GLU A 303 5.68 3.66 8.98
CA GLU A 303 6.57 4.83 8.88
C GLU A 303 6.49 5.75 10.10
N ILE A 304 5.43 5.64 10.91
CA ILE A 304 5.27 6.36 12.18
C ILE A 304 6.02 5.59 13.28
N ILE A 305 5.75 4.29 13.45
CA ILE A 305 6.42 3.51 14.51
C ILE A 305 7.94 3.37 14.28
N ALA A 306 8.40 3.38 13.03
CA ALA A 306 9.83 3.39 12.71
C ALA A 306 10.57 4.65 13.23
N GLN A 307 9.86 5.77 13.45
CA GLN A 307 10.44 7.01 14.03
C GLN A 307 10.62 6.93 15.56
N LEU A 308 10.11 5.90 16.24
CA LEU A 308 10.31 5.70 17.68
C LEU A 308 11.75 5.31 18.03
N ASN A 309 12.52 4.86 17.03
CA ASN A 309 13.93 4.53 17.16
C ASN A 309 14.85 5.76 16.97
N ASP A 310 14.28 6.96 16.76
CA ASP A 310 15.05 8.20 16.61
C ASP A 310 15.16 8.93 17.96
N ASP A 311 16.38 9.11 18.47
CA ASP A 311 16.64 9.77 19.75
C ASP A 311 16.34 11.29 19.76
N SER A 312 15.98 11.88 18.62
CA SER A 312 15.86 13.34 18.42
C SER A 312 14.81 14.04 19.28
N ASP A 313 13.68 13.36 19.50
CA ASP A 313 12.46 13.91 20.10
C ASP A 313 11.79 12.93 21.08
N GLY A 314 12.49 11.86 21.46
CA GLY A 314 11.98 10.81 22.35
C GLY A 314 10.69 10.17 21.85
N GLY A 315 10.49 10.07 20.53
CA GLY A 315 9.28 9.55 19.91
C GLY A 315 8.05 10.47 19.97
N ALA A 316 8.13 11.68 20.52
CA ALA A 316 6.97 12.56 20.74
C ALA A 316 6.22 12.93 19.45
N VAL A 317 6.93 13.11 18.32
CA VAL A 317 6.29 13.34 17.01
C VAL A 317 5.56 12.08 16.53
N ALA A 318 6.12 10.89 16.76
CA ALA A 318 5.52 9.62 16.35
C ALA A 318 4.22 9.33 17.12
N GLU A 319 4.23 9.50 18.45
CA GLU A 319 3.05 9.41 19.32
C GLU A 319 1.91 10.32 18.83
N LEU A 320 2.21 11.60 18.61
CA LEU A 320 1.22 12.59 18.17
C LEU A 320 0.71 12.32 16.75
N GLN A 321 1.56 11.84 15.85
CA GLN A 321 1.14 11.42 14.51
C GLN A 321 0.28 10.15 14.55
N TRP A 322 0.60 9.19 15.43
CA TRP A 322 -0.17 7.98 15.61
C TRP A 322 -1.58 8.27 16.12
N ALA A 323 -1.69 8.99 17.25
CA ALA A 323 -2.96 9.39 17.82
C ALA A 323 -3.84 10.13 16.80
N ARG A 324 -3.22 10.97 15.96
CA ARG A 324 -3.92 11.67 14.87
C ARG A 324 -4.39 10.73 13.74
N VAL A 325 -3.64 9.68 13.39
CA VAL A 325 -4.08 8.65 12.44
C VAL A 325 -5.26 7.87 12.98
N VAL A 326 -5.22 7.44 14.24
CA VAL A 326 -6.32 6.72 14.90
C VAL A 326 -7.57 7.60 14.95
N GLU A 327 -7.43 8.88 15.33
CA GLU A 327 -8.53 9.84 15.35
C GLU A 327 -9.15 10.07 13.95
N ASP A 328 -8.31 10.26 12.92
CA ASP A 328 -8.80 10.47 11.54
C ASP A 328 -9.42 9.21 10.91
N MET A 329 -8.97 8.02 11.31
CA MET A 329 -9.61 6.75 10.94
C MET A 329 -10.97 6.59 11.62
N SER A 330 -11.03 6.76 12.94
CA SER A 330 -12.24 6.64 13.75
C SER A 330 -13.37 7.58 13.30
N LYS A 331 -13.01 8.75 12.72
CA LYS A 331 -13.95 9.69 12.10
C LYS A 331 -14.52 9.27 10.74
N LYS A 332 -13.84 8.39 10.01
CA LYS A 332 -14.37 7.81 8.77
C LYS A 332 -15.35 6.67 9.06
N GLY A 333 -15.07 5.92 10.13
CA GLY A 333 -15.90 4.85 10.63
C GLY A 333 -15.14 4.05 11.69
N LYS A 334 -15.80 3.04 12.26
CA LYS A 334 -15.15 2.10 13.17
C LYS A 334 -15.01 0.74 12.50
N LEU A 335 -14.00 -0.01 12.91
CA LEU A 335 -13.87 -1.42 12.54
C LEU A 335 -14.73 -2.26 13.51
N SER A 336 -16.06 -2.18 13.36
CA SER A 336 -17.01 -2.84 14.26
C SER A 336 -16.72 -4.34 14.31
N ASN A 337 -16.43 -4.86 15.52
CA ASN A 337 -16.04 -6.24 15.81
C ASN A 337 -15.02 -6.82 14.82
N CYS A 338 -13.90 -6.14 14.63
CA CYS A 338 -12.78 -6.68 13.86
C CYS A 338 -11.67 -7.19 14.80
N ILE A 339 -10.86 -8.12 14.32
CA ILE A 339 -9.66 -8.58 15.03
C ILE A 339 -8.52 -8.83 14.06
N ALA A 340 -7.29 -8.59 14.51
CA ALA A 340 -6.08 -8.87 13.76
C ALA A 340 -5.43 -10.18 14.22
N VAL A 341 -5.05 -11.02 13.26
CA VAL A 341 -4.07 -12.10 13.42
C VAL A 341 -2.74 -11.57 12.90
N CYS A 342 -1.75 -11.49 13.79
CA CYS A 342 -0.48 -10.82 13.51
C CYS A 342 0.64 -11.85 13.30
N ASP A 343 1.15 -11.94 12.07
CA ASP A 343 2.36 -12.68 11.74
C ASP A 343 3.62 -11.87 12.05
N VAL A 344 4.32 -12.31 13.09
CA VAL A 344 5.61 -11.75 13.54
C VAL A 344 6.73 -12.80 13.40
N SER A 345 6.59 -13.70 12.43
CA SER A 345 7.56 -14.75 12.15
C SER A 345 8.87 -14.25 11.54
N GLY A 346 9.88 -15.15 11.48
CA GLY A 346 11.19 -14.85 10.90
C GLY A 346 11.14 -14.43 9.42
N SER A 347 10.22 -14.99 8.63
CA SER A 347 10.01 -14.61 7.23
C SER A 347 9.43 -13.19 7.10
N MET A 348 8.66 -12.72 8.09
CA MET A 348 8.15 -11.35 8.13
C MET A 348 9.22 -10.28 8.41
N SER A 349 10.45 -10.67 8.80
CA SER A 349 11.52 -9.76 9.19
C SER A 349 11.79 -8.57 8.23
N GLY A 350 12.10 -7.42 8.83
CA GLY A 350 12.24 -6.14 8.13
C GLY A 350 10.90 -5.37 8.06
N THR A 351 10.67 -4.68 6.95
CA THR A 351 9.47 -3.83 6.80
C THR A 351 8.13 -4.58 6.93
N PRO A 352 7.93 -5.80 6.42
CA PRO A 352 6.65 -6.51 6.55
C PRO A 352 6.21 -6.72 8.00
N MET A 353 7.13 -7.07 8.91
CA MET A 353 6.88 -7.18 10.35
C MET A 353 6.45 -5.85 10.97
N GLU A 354 7.13 -4.74 10.64
CA GLU A 354 6.73 -3.40 11.11
C GLU A 354 5.35 -2.98 10.57
N VAL A 355 4.99 -3.43 9.37
CA VAL A 355 3.66 -3.22 8.80
C VAL A 355 2.61 -4.08 9.51
N CYS A 356 2.92 -5.34 9.80
CA CYS A 356 2.04 -6.23 10.56
C CYS A 356 1.77 -5.69 11.97
N VAL A 357 2.84 -5.32 12.70
CA VAL A 357 2.75 -4.71 14.04
C VAL A 357 1.91 -3.44 14.01
N ALA A 358 2.15 -2.54 13.06
CA ALA A 358 1.41 -1.29 12.97
C ALA A 358 -0.05 -1.48 12.54
N LEU A 359 -0.34 -2.32 11.54
CA LEU A 359 -1.73 -2.57 11.13
C LEU A 359 -2.51 -3.37 12.18
N GLY A 360 -1.86 -4.33 12.85
CA GLY A 360 -2.43 -5.06 13.98
C GLY A 360 -2.80 -4.16 15.16
N LEU A 361 -1.91 -3.25 15.55
CA LEU A 361 -2.20 -2.25 16.58
C LEU A 361 -3.31 -1.28 16.15
N LEU A 362 -3.30 -0.83 14.89
CA LEU A 362 -4.31 0.08 14.37
C LEU A 362 -5.71 -0.57 14.32
N VAL A 363 -5.82 -1.85 13.94
CA VAL A 363 -7.08 -2.61 14.03
C VAL A 363 -7.51 -2.73 15.49
N SER A 364 -6.59 -3.13 16.38
CA SER A 364 -6.83 -3.29 17.81
C SER A 364 -7.36 -2.01 18.50
N GLU A 365 -6.84 -0.83 18.15
CA GLU A 365 -7.29 0.46 18.71
C GLU A 365 -8.58 1.00 18.06
N LEU A 366 -8.90 0.60 16.81
CA LEU A 366 -10.13 0.98 16.09
C LEU A 366 -11.31 0.01 16.30
N SER A 367 -11.05 -1.18 16.85
CA SER A 367 -12.08 -2.15 17.23
C SER A 367 -12.91 -1.69 18.43
N GLU A 368 -14.12 -2.23 18.52
CA GLU A 368 -15.07 -1.93 19.60
C GLU A 368 -15.00 -2.97 20.72
N GLU A 369 -15.48 -2.62 21.92
CA GLU A 369 -15.66 -3.58 23.01
C GLU A 369 -16.61 -4.71 22.56
N PRO A 370 -16.35 -5.98 22.89
CA PRO A 370 -15.32 -6.48 23.82
C PRO A 370 -13.98 -6.85 23.16
N TRP A 371 -13.75 -6.46 21.90
CA TRP A 371 -12.58 -6.88 21.11
C TRP A 371 -11.47 -5.83 21.02
N LYS A 372 -11.77 -4.60 21.40
CA LYS A 372 -10.82 -3.49 21.50
C LYS A 372 -9.59 -3.88 22.32
N GLY A 373 -8.42 -3.45 21.85
CA GLY A 373 -7.14 -3.73 22.50
C GLY A 373 -6.62 -5.17 22.27
N LYS A 374 -7.37 -6.04 21.59
CA LYS A 374 -7.00 -7.45 21.42
C LYS A 374 -6.44 -7.78 20.04
N VAL A 375 -5.48 -8.71 20.01
CA VAL A 375 -4.88 -9.31 18.81
C VAL A 375 -4.71 -10.82 19.00
N ILE A 376 -4.60 -11.56 17.90
CA ILE A 376 -4.35 -13.01 17.90
C ILE A 376 -2.97 -13.31 17.31
N THR A 377 -2.25 -14.29 17.87
CA THR A 377 -0.95 -14.75 17.33
C THR A 377 -1.09 -15.59 16.08
N PHE A 378 -0.17 -15.41 15.13
CA PHE A 378 0.00 -16.30 13.99
C PHE A 378 0.77 -17.56 14.46
N SER A 379 0.03 -18.62 14.78
CA SER A 379 0.58 -19.85 15.36
C SER A 379 -0.35 -21.05 15.16
N GLU A 380 0.21 -22.26 15.20
CA GLU A 380 -0.54 -23.52 15.30
C GLU A 380 -1.32 -23.64 16.62
N LYS A 381 -0.98 -22.83 17.62
CA LYS A 381 -1.69 -22.65 18.88
C LYS A 381 -1.99 -21.15 19.04
N PRO A 382 -3.01 -20.62 18.34
CA PRO A 382 -3.29 -19.19 18.36
C PRO A 382 -3.80 -18.76 19.74
N GLU A 383 -3.20 -17.70 20.27
CA GLU A 383 -3.58 -17.09 21.55
C GLU A 383 -4.18 -15.70 21.33
N LEU A 384 -5.09 -15.32 22.23
CA LEU A 384 -5.77 -14.02 22.21
C LEU A 384 -5.14 -13.14 23.30
N HIS A 385 -4.36 -12.14 22.89
CA HIS A 385 -3.69 -11.23 23.83
C HIS A 385 -4.38 -9.88 23.87
N MET A 386 -4.44 -9.27 25.06
CA MET A 386 -4.71 -7.84 25.24
C MET A 386 -3.38 -7.11 25.15
N VAL A 387 -3.23 -6.18 24.21
CA VAL A 387 -2.01 -5.38 24.03
C VAL A 387 -1.77 -4.53 25.29
N GLN A 388 -0.57 -4.65 25.85
CA GLN A 388 -0.14 -3.89 27.03
C GLN A 388 0.75 -2.70 26.63
N GLY A 389 0.76 -1.65 27.45
CA GLY A 389 1.60 -0.46 27.28
C GLY A 389 0.81 0.84 27.28
N GLU A 390 1.40 1.89 27.85
CA GLU A 390 0.84 3.26 27.82
C GLU A 390 1.29 3.99 26.56
N THR A 391 2.56 3.80 26.17
CA THR A 391 3.18 4.39 24.98
C THR A 391 2.99 3.53 23.72
N LEU A 392 3.06 4.14 22.55
CA LEU A 392 3.14 3.47 21.26
C LEU A 392 4.37 2.56 21.17
N GLN A 393 5.48 2.94 21.81
CA GLN A 393 6.69 2.11 21.88
C GLN A 393 6.43 0.80 22.63
N GLU A 394 5.85 0.86 23.82
CA GLU A 394 5.51 -0.35 24.60
C GLU A 394 4.48 -1.24 23.87
N LYS A 395 3.43 -0.64 23.31
CA LYS A 395 2.38 -1.36 22.56
C LYS A 395 2.91 -2.07 21.32
N THR A 396 3.79 -1.41 20.55
CA THR A 396 4.40 -2.01 19.35
C THR A 396 5.39 -3.10 19.73
N GLU A 397 6.19 -2.87 20.77
CA GLU A 397 7.16 -3.84 21.28
C GLU A 397 6.48 -5.08 21.90
N PHE A 398 5.32 -4.92 22.54
CA PHE A 398 4.48 -6.04 22.99
C PHE A 398 4.10 -6.94 21.81
N ILE A 399 3.61 -6.37 20.71
CA ILE A 399 3.20 -7.13 19.51
C ILE A 399 4.41 -7.79 18.84
N ARG A 400 5.56 -7.10 18.73
CA ARG A 400 6.81 -7.68 18.17
C ARG A 400 7.30 -8.90 18.95
N ARG A 401 7.03 -8.97 20.25
CA ARG A 401 7.52 -10.03 21.16
C ARG A 401 6.51 -11.15 21.41
N MET A 402 5.35 -11.14 20.77
CA MET A 402 4.40 -12.25 20.88
C MET A 402 5.01 -13.54 20.33
N GLU A 403 4.67 -14.67 20.96
CA GLU A 403 5.08 -15.99 20.44
C GLU A 403 4.42 -16.24 19.07
N TRP A 404 5.22 -16.72 18.12
CA TRP A 404 4.79 -17.08 16.77
C TRP A 404 5.14 -18.53 16.47
N GLY A 405 4.36 -19.16 15.59
CA GLY A 405 4.60 -20.51 15.09
C GLY A 405 5.02 -20.50 13.62
N MET A 406 5.59 -21.61 13.13
CA MET A 406 5.98 -21.73 11.71
C MET A 406 4.77 -21.68 10.75
N SER A 407 3.54 -21.87 11.24
CA SER A 407 2.31 -21.76 10.46
C SER A 407 1.14 -21.34 11.36
N THR A 408 -0.02 -21.02 10.76
CA THR A 408 -1.27 -20.73 11.49
C THR A 408 -2.36 -21.75 11.19
N ASN A 409 -3.05 -22.20 12.26
CA ASN A 409 -4.25 -23.01 12.13
C ASN A 409 -5.50 -22.12 12.28
N PHE A 410 -6.09 -21.71 11.15
CA PHE A 410 -7.27 -20.83 11.15
C PHE A 410 -8.48 -21.45 11.86
N TYR A 411 -8.70 -22.75 11.76
CA TYR A 411 -9.80 -23.43 12.48
C TYR A 411 -9.71 -23.18 14.01
N LYS A 412 -8.50 -23.20 14.59
CA LYS A 412 -8.28 -22.83 16.00
C LYS A 412 -8.46 -21.34 16.28
N VAL A 413 -8.20 -20.45 15.31
CA VAL A 413 -8.50 -19.01 15.44
C VAL A 413 -10.02 -18.81 15.58
N PHE A 414 -10.81 -19.48 14.73
CA PHE A 414 -12.28 -19.46 14.82
C PHE A 414 -12.80 -20.09 16.11
N ASP A 415 -12.22 -21.21 16.57
CA ASP A 415 -12.55 -21.79 17.87
C ASP A 415 -12.26 -20.80 19.02
N LYS A 416 -11.11 -20.12 19.01
CA LYS A 416 -10.76 -19.12 20.03
C LYS A 416 -11.73 -17.94 20.06
N ILE A 417 -12.21 -17.48 18.90
CA ILE A 417 -13.24 -16.45 18.78
C ILE A 417 -14.57 -16.96 19.34
N LEU A 418 -14.98 -18.18 18.97
CA LEU A 418 -16.24 -18.79 19.40
C LEU A 418 -16.26 -19.06 20.92
N ASP A 419 -15.20 -19.63 21.47
CA ASP A 419 -15.03 -19.86 22.90
C ASP A 419 -15.09 -18.54 23.68
N THR A 420 -14.44 -17.49 23.18
CA THR A 420 -14.50 -16.15 23.79
C THR A 420 -15.91 -15.56 23.72
N ALA A 421 -16.62 -15.74 22.61
CA ALA A 421 -17.98 -15.25 22.44
C ALA A 421 -18.97 -15.96 23.39
N VAL A 422 -18.90 -17.29 23.46
CA VAL A 422 -19.72 -18.10 24.38
C VAL A 422 -19.40 -17.80 25.84
N ALA A 423 -18.11 -17.72 26.22
CA ALA A 423 -17.70 -17.47 27.60
C ALA A 423 -18.15 -16.09 28.13
N ASN A 424 -18.33 -15.11 27.25
CA ASN A 424 -18.79 -13.76 27.59
C ASN A 424 -20.29 -13.54 27.28
N ASN A 425 -21.03 -14.57 26.85
CA ASN A 425 -22.42 -14.50 26.39
C ASN A 425 -22.67 -13.35 25.38
N LEU A 426 -21.79 -13.24 24.38
CA LEU A 426 -21.88 -12.17 23.39
C LEU A 426 -23.10 -12.36 22.48
N THR A 427 -23.70 -11.23 22.12
CA THR A 427 -24.77 -11.17 21.12
C THR A 427 -24.19 -11.23 19.70
N GLU A 428 -25.02 -11.55 18.70
CA GLU A 428 -24.57 -11.68 17.32
C GLU A 428 -24.07 -10.35 16.72
N ASP A 429 -24.57 -9.22 17.19
CA ASP A 429 -24.08 -7.88 16.86
C ASP A 429 -22.77 -7.49 17.59
N GLN A 430 -22.34 -8.27 18.59
CA GLN A 430 -21.04 -8.17 19.27
C GLN A 430 -20.02 -9.21 18.79
N LEU A 431 -20.43 -10.23 18.02
CA LEU A 431 -19.53 -11.24 17.46
C LEU A 431 -18.58 -10.62 16.43
N ILE A 432 -17.35 -11.14 16.33
CA ILE A 432 -16.40 -10.73 15.29
C ILE A 432 -17.06 -10.87 13.91
N LYS A 433 -17.09 -9.75 13.17
CA LYS A 433 -17.56 -9.72 11.78
C LYS A 433 -16.42 -10.07 10.82
N ARG A 434 -15.18 -9.72 11.17
CA ARG A 434 -14.04 -9.78 10.25
C ARG A 434 -12.71 -10.05 10.95
N VAL A 435 -11.95 -11.01 10.42
CA VAL A 435 -10.60 -11.38 10.84
C VAL A 435 -9.61 -10.87 9.79
N PHE A 436 -8.75 -9.94 10.16
CA PHE A 436 -7.64 -9.47 9.33
C PHE A 436 -6.41 -10.34 9.58
N VAL A 437 -5.85 -10.95 8.53
CA VAL A 437 -4.67 -11.81 8.61
C VAL A 437 -3.51 -11.10 7.93
N PHE A 438 -2.61 -10.51 8.72
CA PHE A 438 -1.43 -9.81 8.23
C PHE A 438 -0.25 -10.79 8.20
N SER A 439 0.19 -11.22 7.00
CA SER A 439 1.22 -12.27 6.81
C SER A 439 1.83 -12.19 5.39
N ASP A 440 2.86 -12.99 5.12
CA ASP A 440 3.46 -13.21 3.79
C ASP A 440 2.72 -14.26 2.94
N MET A 441 1.64 -14.82 3.48
CA MET A 441 0.79 -15.86 2.88
C MET A 441 1.43 -17.25 2.80
N GLU A 442 2.52 -17.50 3.53
CA GLU A 442 3.08 -18.84 3.69
C GLU A 442 2.48 -19.56 4.89
N PHE A 443 1.45 -20.38 4.65
CA PHE A 443 0.82 -21.20 5.69
C PHE A 443 0.61 -22.64 5.23
N HIS A 444 0.57 -23.58 6.18
CA HIS A 444 0.14 -24.95 5.94
C HIS A 444 -1.38 -25.00 5.70
N GLN A 445 -1.81 -25.67 4.63
CA GLN A 445 -3.22 -25.91 4.38
C GLN A 445 -3.78 -26.80 5.50
N ALA A 446 -4.85 -26.36 6.15
CA ALA A 446 -5.52 -27.18 7.15
C ALA A 446 -6.16 -28.39 6.47
N TYR A 447 -5.63 -29.59 6.70
CA TYR A 447 -6.36 -30.83 6.50
C TYR A 447 -6.82 -31.32 7.87
N ALA A 448 -8.07 -31.07 8.22
CA ALA A 448 -8.69 -31.71 9.37
C ALA A 448 -9.04 -33.16 9.02
N ASN A 449 -8.30 -34.12 9.60
CA ASN A 449 -8.73 -35.53 9.63
C ASN A 449 -9.14 -35.90 11.07
N PRO A 450 -10.44 -35.80 11.43
CA PRO A 450 -10.91 -35.98 12.79
C PRO A 450 -11.29 -37.45 13.08
N TYR A 451 -10.30 -38.35 13.15
CA TYR A 451 -10.51 -39.69 13.70
C TYR A 451 -9.52 -40.01 14.82
N PRO A 452 -9.99 -40.24 16.06
CA PRO A 452 -9.12 -40.75 17.12
C PRO A 452 -8.78 -42.22 16.84
N HIS A 453 -7.49 -42.54 16.79
CA HIS A 453 -7.04 -43.94 16.73
C HIS A 453 -7.54 -44.72 17.94
N ARG A 454 -8.57 -45.56 17.75
CA ARG A 454 -8.89 -46.62 18.72
C ARG A 454 -7.82 -47.70 18.62
N HIS A 455 -7.04 -47.85 19.70
CA HIS A 455 -6.21 -49.02 19.90
C HIS A 455 -7.08 -50.29 19.89
N TYR A 456 -6.77 -51.22 18.98
CA TYR A 456 -7.19 -52.60 19.12
C TYR A 456 -6.08 -53.39 19.82
N ALA A 457 -6.41 -54.00 20.95
CA ALA A 457 -5.54 -54.97 21.62
C ALA A 457 -5.68 -56.34 20.92
N PRO A 458 -4.57 -57.06 20.64
CA PRO A 458 -4.65 -58.40 20.06
C PRO A 458 -4.85 -59.45 21.16
N TYR A 459 -6.01 -60.10 21.17
CA TYR A 459 -6.12 -61.44 21.79
C TYR A 459 -5.52 -62.48 20.82
N GLY A 460 -4.70 -63.39 21.35
CA GLY A 460 -3.91 -64.31 20.53
C GLY A 460 -4.60 -65.64 20.22
N GLY A 461 -3.96 -66.46 19.38
CA GLY A 461 -4.35 -67.88 19.22
C GLY A 461 -3.88 -68.58 17.94
N HIS A 462 -2.77 -69.32 18.06
CA HIS A 462 -2.43 -70.55 17.31
C HIS A 462 -2.19 -70.54 15.78
N PHE A 463 -0.93 -70.83 15.43
CA PHE A 463 -0.48 -71.67 14.31
C PHE A 463 -0.65 -73.18 14.68
N PRO A 464 -0.76 -74.17 13.76
CA PRO A 464 0.27 -74.42 12.72
C PRO A 464 -0.14 -75.01 11.33
N ILE A 465 0.71 -74.68 10.35
CA ILE A 465 1.25 -75.47 9.20
C ILE A 465 0.42 -76.66 8.65
N TYR A 466 -0.05 -76.53 7.40
CA TYR A 466 0.08 -77.46 6.25
C TYR A 466 -0.51 -76.81 4.96
N GLY A 467 -0.25 -77.26 3.70
CA GLY A 467 0.64 -78.35 3.27
C GLY A 467 1.05 -78.41 1.78
N GLY A 468 0.25 -77.97 0.80
CA GLY A 468 0.62 -77.98 -0.63
C GLY A 468 -0.53 -78.03 -1.67
N GLY A 469 -0.28 -77.46 -2.85
CA GLY A 469 -0.63 -78.02 -4.18
C GLY A 469 -2.06 -77.91 -4.76
N GLY A 470 -2.16 -77.35 -5.99
CA GLY A 470 -3.02 -77.92 -7.04
C GLY A 470 -4.15 -77.02 -7.58
N GLY A 471 -4.08 -76.66 -8.87
CA GLY A 471 -5.02 -75.76 -9.54
C GLY A 471 -6.42 -76.32 -9.86
N GLY A 472 -7.26 -75.50 -10.50
CA GLY A 472 -8.57 -75.91 -10.99
C GLY A 472 -9.49 -74.72 -11.28
N PHE A 473 -9.93 -74.57 -12.54
CA PHE A 473 -10.88 -73.53 -12.96
C PHE A 473 -12.29 -73.78 -12.41
N GLY A 474 -13.01 -72.69 -12.13
CA GLY A 474 -14.45 -72.70 -11.87
C GLY A 474 -14.97 -71.28 -11.67
N GLY A 475 -15.47 -70.63 -12.72
CA GLY A 475 -16.00 -69.28 -12.64
C GLY A 475 -17.38 -69.27 -11.98
N SER A 476 -17.52 -68.53 -10.88
CA SER A 476 -18.79 -68.24 -10.21
C SER A 476 -18.96 -66.73 -10.08
N GLU A 477 -20.16 -66.27 -10.46
CA GLU A 477 -20.89 -65.12 -9.92
C GLU A 477 -20.08 -63.87 -9.52
N VAL A 478 -20.20 -62.84 -10.36
CA VAL A 478 -19.84 -61.47 -9.99
C VAL A 478 -20.84 -61.00 -8.94
N GLU A 479 -20.49 -61.14 -7.67
CA GLU A 479 -21.12 -60.35 -6.61
C GLU A 479 -20.91 -58.87 -6.93
N GLU A 480 -21.98 -58.09 -6.92
CA GLU A 480 -21.89 -56.64 -7.10
C GLU A 480 -21.13 -56.05 -5.90
N GLU A 481 -19.87 -55.65 -6.12
CA GLU A 481 -19.22 -54.73 -5.20
C GLU A 481 -20.09 -53.47 -5.12
N GLU A 482 -20.76 -53.26 -3.97
CA GLU A 482 -21.31 -51.96 -3.63
C GLU A 482 -20.17 -50.95 -3.69
N VAL A 483 -20.11 -50.20 -4.79
CA VAL A 483 -19.23 -49.05 -4.94
C VAL A 483 -19.67 -48.02 -3.89
N LEU A 484 -19.03 -48.11 -2.72
CA LEU A 484 -19.16 -47.18 -1.61
C LEU A 484 -18.72 -45.80 -2.09
N GLN A 485 -19.67 -45.07 -2.68
CA GLN A 485 -19.51 -43.69 -3.09
C GLN A 485 -18.99 -42.89 -1.88
N PRO A 486 -17.83 -42.22 -1.99
CA PRO A 486 -17.31 -41.43 -0.88
C PRO A 486 -18.28 -40.29 -0.59
N ARG A 487 -18.99 -40.38 0.55
CA ARG A 487 -19.92 -39.35 0.99
C ARG A 487 -19.16 -38.03 1.17
N SER A 488 -19.79 -36.94 0.74
CA SER A 488 -19.15 -35.66 0.44
C SER A 488 -18.32 -35.08 1.58
N TRP A 489 -17.12 -34.62 1.22
CA TRP A 489 -16.19 -33.85 2.04
C TRP A 489 -16.82 -32.53 2.54
N GLU A 490 -16.91 -32.33 3.86
CA GLU A 490 -17.23 -31.02 4.48
C GLU A 490 -15.99 -30.12 4.37
N THR A 491 -16.11 -28.91 3.85
CA THR A 491 -14.99 -27.96 3.81
C THR A 491 -14.73 -27.36 5.20
N ASP A 492 -13.50 -26.92 5.49
CA ASP A 492 -13.18 -26.30 6.80
C ASP A 492 -14.15 -25.17 7.17
N TYR A 493 -14.58 -24.38 6.17
CA TYR A 493 -15.53 -23.29 6.36
C TYR A 493 -16.94 -23.79 6.71
N GLN A 494 -17.41 -24.89 6.10
CA GLN A 494 -18.69 -25.53 6.46
C GLN A 494 -18.66 -26.07 7.90
N ALA A 495 -17.55 -26.72 8.29
CA ALA A 495 -17.36 -27.20 9.66
C ALA A 495 -17.36 -26.06 10.69
N ILE A 496 -16.77 -24.90 10.36
CA ILE A 496 -16.83 -23.67 11.17
C ILE A 496 -18.27 -23.13 11.23
N GLN A 497 -18.97 -23.03 10.10
CA GLN A 497 -20.38 -22.59 10.05
C GLN A 497 -21.28 -23.46 10.94
N ARG A 498 -21.12 -24.78 10.89
CA ARG A 498 -21.85 -25.71 11.75
C ARG A 498 -21.54 -25.48 13.23
N LYS A 499 -20.26 -25.33 13.61
CA LYS A 499 -19.87 -25.02 15.01
C LYS A 499 -20.48 -23.73 15.55
N PHE A 500 -20.52 -22.66 14.75
CA PHE A 500 -21.13 -21.40 15.14
C PHE A 500 -22.65 -21.56 15.29
N GLY A 501 -23.30 -22.26 14.37
CA GLY A 501 -24.73 -22.61 14.44
C GLY A 501 -25.11 -23.45 15.66
N GLU A 502 -24.30 -24.46 16.01
CA GLU A 502 -24.46 -25.29 17.21
C GLU A 502 -24.35 -24.49 18.52
N LYS A 503 -23.75 -23.29 18.48
CA LYS A 503 -23.66 -22.34 19.61
C LYS A 503 -24.68 -21.20 19.53
N GLY A 504 -25.58 -21.21 18.54
CA GLY A 504 -26.66 -20.22 18.40
C GLY A 504 -26.33 -18.99 17.56
N TYR A 505 -25.18 -18.96 16.87
CA TYR A 505 -24.81 -17.85 15.96
C TYR A 505 -25.14 -18.23 14.51
N SER A 506 -25.82 -17.34 13.78
CA SER A 506 -26.14 -17.53 12.36
C SER A 506 -25.02 -17.06 11.42
N ARG A 507 -24.09 -16.24 11.94
CA ARG A 507 -22.98 -15.64 11.19
C ARG A 507 -21.63 -16.21 11.61
N VAL A 508 -20.75 -16.38 10.62
CA VAL A 508 -19.32 -16.67 10.78
C VAL A 508 -18.51 -15.45 10.38
N PRO A 509 -17.40 -15.11 11.07
CA PRO A 509 -16.49 -14.06 10.64
C PRO A 509 -16.00 -14.21 9.19
N GLU A 510 -15.96 -13.11 8.46
CA GLU A 510 -15.29 -12.99 7.17
C GLU A 510 -13.76 -12.95 7.36
N ILE A 511 -12.99 -13.38 6.36
CA ILE A 511 -11.51 -13.36 6.41
C ILE A 511 -10.95 -12.36 5.41
N VAL A 512 -10.07 -11.47 5.86
CA VAL A 512 -9.25 -10.62 4.99
C VAL A 512 -7.82 -11.12 5.03
N PHE A 513 -7.39 -11.82 3.99
CA PHE A 513 -5.97 -12.12 3.80
C PHE A 513 -5.26 -10.88 3.29
N TRP A 514 -4.32 -10.38 4.08
CA TRP A 514 -3.58 -9.16 3.79
C TRP A 514 -2.11 -9.51 3.56
N ASN A 515 -1.73 -9.61 2.29
CA ASN A 515 -0.37 -9.97 1.92
C ASN A 515 0.61 -8.79 2.11
N LEU A 516 1.70 -9.06 2.84
CA LEU A 516 2.75 -8.11 3.18
C LEU A 516 4.12 -8.45 2.53
N ARG A 517 4.25 -9.52 1.75
CA ARG A 517 5.50 -9.94 1.09
C ARG A 517 5.25 -10.44 -0.34
N ASP A 518 6.25 -10.30 -1.20
CA ASP A 518 6.22 -10.87 -2.54
C ASP A 518 6.20 -12.41 -2.43
N SER A 519 5.10 -13.03 -2.85
CA SER A 519 4.85 -14.47 -2.72
C SER A 519 4.20 -15.02 -3.98
N SER A 520 4.23 -16.34 -4.14
CA SER A 520 3.46 -17.06 -5.17
C SER A 520 2.19 -17.72 -4.62
N ALA A 521 2.03 -17.74 -3.29
CA ALA A 521 0.94 -18.41 -2.60
C ALA A 521 -0.36 -17.58 -2.67
N THR A 522 -1.45 -18.20 -3.15
CA THR A 522 -2.78 -17.60 -3.21
C THR A 522 -3.71 -18.38 -2.29
N PRO A 523 -4.28 -17.77 -1.23
CA PRO A 523 -5.11 -18.49 -0.24
C PRO A 523 -6.35 -19.16 -0.83
N VAL A 524 -7.00 -18.49 -1.77
CA VAL A 524 -8.32 -18.84 -2.31
C VAL A 524 -8.43 -18.43 -3.78
N VAL A 525 -9.41 -18.99 -4.48
CA VAL A 525 -9.82 -18.51 -5.81
C VAL A 525 -10.57 -17.19 -5.73
N GLY A 526 -10.61 -16.42 -6.84
CA GLY A 526 -11.15 -15.05 -6.87
C GLY A 526 -12.64 -14.93 -6.56
N THR A 527 -13.40 -16.03 -6.67
CA THR A 527 -14.85 -16.09 -6.41
C THR A 527 -15.21 -16.69 -5.05
N GLN A 528 -14.24 -16.87 -4.13
CA GLN A 528 -14.51 -17.47 -2.82
C GLN A 528 -15.32 -16.52 -1.93
N ASN A 529 -16.56 -16.91 -1.61
CA ASN A 529 -17.43 -16.10 -0.78
C ASN A 529 -16.92 -15.93 0.66
N GLY A 530 -17.13 -14.75 1.25
CA GLY A 530 -16.76 -14.43 2.63
C GLY A 530 -15.26 -14.19 2.87
N VAL A 531 -14.47 -14.11 1.79
CA VAL A 531 -13.01 -13.89 1.84
C VAL A 531 -12.64 -12.66 1.01
N ALA A 532 -11.70 -11.86 1.49
CA ALA A 532 -11.07 -10.77 0.75
C ALA A 532 -9.57 -11.02 0.60
N LEU A 533 -9.04 -10.61 -0.55
CA LEU A 533 -7.61 -10.59 -0.84
C LEU A 533 -7.17 -9.12 -0.96
N VAL A 534 -6.25 -8.69 -0.09
CA VAL A 534 -5.73 -7.32 -0.02
C VAL A 534 -4.21 -7.39 0.11
N SER A 535 -3.46 -6.36 -0.34
CA SER A 535 -2.01 -6.36 -0.14
C SER A 535 -1.35 -4.98 -0.13
N GLY A 536 -0.11 -4.96 0.32
CA GLY A 536 0.71 -3.76 0.45
C GLY A 536 0.53 -3.05 1.80
N PHE A 537 1.19 -1.92 1.99
CA PHE A 537 1.39 -1.35 3.34
C PHE A 537 0.42 -0.21 3.68
N SER A 538 -0.65 -0.06 2.89
CA SER A 538 -1.52 1.11 2.94
C SER A 538 -2.69 0.94 3.89
N LYS A 539 -2.66 1.73 4.98
CA LYS A 539 -3.80 1.91 5.88
C LYS A 539 -5.09 2.36 5.18
N ASN A 540 -5.00 2.94 3.99
CA ASN A 540 -6.18 3.43 3.25
C ASN A 540 -7.11 2.28 2.86
N LEU A 541 -6.58 1.09 2.58
CA LEU A 541 -7.37 -0.09 2.22
C LEU A 541 -8.21 -0.62 3.40
N LEU A 542 -7.87 -0.29 4.65
CA LEU A 542 -8.73 -0.57 5.81
C LEU A 542 -10.05 0.21 5.75
N THR A 543 -10.09 1.39 5.11
CA THR A 543 -11.31 2.22 5.09
C THR A 543 -12.45 1.59 4.27
N MET A 544 -12.12 0.75 3.28
CA MET A 544 -13.10 -0.06 2.54
C MET A 544 -13.87 -1.04 3.41
N PHE A 545 -13.35 -1.37 4.61
CA PHE A 545 -13.94 -2.30 5.55
C PHE A 545 -14.69 -1.62 6.71
N MET A 546 -14.75 -0.27 6.73
CA MET A 546 -15.36 0.50 7.82
C MET A 546 -16.87 0.75 7.63
N ASP A 547 -17.38 0.71 6.40
CA ASP A 547 -18.78 1.08 6.08
C ASP A 547 -19.82 0.00 6.46
N GLY A 548 -19.44 -1.01 7.25
CA GLY A 548 -20.34 -2.05 7.77
C GLY A 548 -20.88 -3.05 6.73
N GLY A 549 -20.58 -2.86 5.44
CA GLY A 549 -20.89 -3.81 4.37
C GLY A 549 -20.16 -5.15 4.54
N GLY A 550 -20.77 -6.22 4.03
CA GLY A 550 -20.19 -7.56 4.02
C GLY A 550 -19.24 -7.77 2.85
N ILE A 551 -18.28 -8.69 3.01
CA ILE A 551 -17.41 -9.14 1.93
C ILE A 551 -18.16 -10.17 1.10
N VAL A 552 -18.38 -9.87 -0.18
CA VAL A 552 -18.91 -10.84 -1.14
C VAL A 552 -17.78 -11.81 -1.52
N ASN A 553 -16.82 -11.39 -2.34
CA ASN A 553 -15.66 -12.18 -2.77
C ASN A 553 -14.43 -11.29 -3.04
N PRO A 554 -13.24 -11.86 -3.31
CA PRO A 554 -12.03 -11.11 -3.64
C PRO A 554 -12.10 -10.17 -4.86
N GLU A 555 -12.82 -10.53 -5.93
CA GLU A 555 -12.95 -9.69 -7.13
C GLU A 555 -13.75 -8.41 -6.86
N ASP A 556 -14.85 -8.51 -6.11
CA ASP A 556 -15.65 -7.35 -5.70
C ASP A 556 -14.83 -6.39 -4.82
N VAL A 557 -13.97 -6.91 -3.94
CA VAL A 557 -13.07 -6.10 -3.12
C VAL A 557 -12.03 -5.37 -3.98
N MET A 558 -11.44 -6.02 -4.98
CA MET A 558 -10.59 -5.35 -5.96
C MET A 558 -11.37 -4.25 -6.70
N GLY A 559 -12.58 -4.55 -7.17
CA GLY A 559 -13.45 -3.60 -7.87
C GLY A 559 -13.72 -2.35 -7.05
N LEU A 560 -14.08 -2.50 -5.78
CA LEU A 560 -14.25 -1.41 -4.82
C LEU A 560 -12.97 -0.57 -4.63
N ALA A 561 -11.79 -1.21 -4.58
CA ALA A 561 -10.50 -0.50 -4.45
C ALA A 561 -10.17 0.42 -5.64
N ILE A 562 -10.85 0.25 -6.78
CA ILE A 562 -10.65 1.01 -8.03
C ILE A 562 -11.94 1.70 -8.54
N ALA A 563 -12.96 1.86 -7.68
CA ALA A 563 -14.27 2.41 -8.03
C ALA A 563 -14.42 3.94 -7.86
N GLY A 564 -13.44 4.62 -7.24
CA GLY A 564 -13.48 6.06 -6.95
C GLY A 564 -13.65 6.95 -8.19
N GLU A 565 -14.20 8.16 -8.01
CA GLU A 565 -14.45 9.11 -9.11
C GLU A 565 -13.19 9.47 -9.91
N GLU A 566 -12.02 9.45 -9.28
CA GLU A 566 -10.73 9.66 -9.93
C GLU A 566 -10.42 8.58 -10.99
N TYR A 567 -10.86 7.33 -10.76
CA TYR A 567 -10.64 6.20 -11.68
C TYR A 567 -11.55 6.25 -12.91
N LYS A 568 -12.66 6.98 -12.86
CA LYS A 568 -13.56 7.17 -14.02
C LYS A 568 -12.98 8.10 -15.09
N LYS A 569 -11.94 8.86 -14.75
CA LYS A 569 -11.24 9.79 -15.67
C LYS A 569 -10.14 9.10 -16.49
N LEU A 570 -9.83 7.83 -16.18
CA LEU A 570 -8.81 7.05 -16.85
C LEU A 570 -9.36 6.47 -18.16
N VAL A 571 -8.61 6.65 -19.25
CA VAL A 571 -8.99 6.20 -20.59
C VAL A 571 -7.81 5.47 -21.24
N VAL A 572 -8.08 4.37 -21.94
CA VAL A 572 -7.06 3.66 -22.73
C VAL A 572 -7.06 4.25 -24.15
N PHE A 573 -5.88 4.64 -24.66
CA PHE A 573 -5.69 5.44 -25.88
C PHE A 573 -4.83 4.75 -26.96
N ASP A 574 -4.70 3.43 -26.85
CA ASP A 574 -3.76 2.58 -27.61
C ASP A 574 -3.80 2.80 -29.14
#